data_AF-A0A183HSH3-F1
#
_entry.id   AF-A0A183HSH3-F1
#
_cell.length_a   1.000
_cell.length_b   1.000
_cell.length_c   1.000
_cell.angle_alpha   90.00
_cell.angle_beta   90.00
_cell.angle_gamma   90.00
#
_symmetry.space_group_name_H-M   'P 1'
#
loop_
_entity.id
_entity.type
_entity.pdbx_description
1 polymer ?
#
loop_
_entity_poly.entity_id
_entity_poly.type
_entity_poly.pdbx_seq_one_letter_code
_entity_poly.pdbx_strand_id
1 'polypeptide(L)'
;MIRENFKINRNIAYQGKINVRNEERKEFLANCPIQYDSIMELIDRLDFADQPNYGDIYKLLDQRMQVREEHSVLMDAQYDWEEEETPSQEQLGNEEVSD
;
A
#
# COMPACT_ATOMS: atom_id res chain seq x y z
N MET A 1 -7.92 17.24 -32.34
CA MET A 1 -8.03 17.74 -30.96
C MET A 1 -7.88 16.63 -29.91
N ILE A 2 -8.70 15.57 -29.92
CA ILE A 2 -8.64 14.48 -28.91
C ILE A 2 -7.27 13.76 -28.83
N ARG A 3 -6.64 13.45 -29.97
CA ARG A 3 -5.32 12.79 -30.00
C ARG A 3 -4.16 13.66 -29.49
N GLU A 4 -4.27 14.98 -29.63
CA GLU A 4 -3.25 15.91 -29.14
C GLU A 4 -3.36 16.08 -27.62
N ASN A 5 -4.58 16.19 -27.08
CA ASN A 5 -4.79 16.21 -25.64
C ASN A 5 -4.29 14.93 -24.95
N PHE A 6 -4.47 13.76 -25.56
CA PHE A 6 -3.93 12.50 -25.02
C PHE A 6 -2.39 12.51 -24.93
N LYS A 7 -1.71 13.00 -25.98
CA LYS A 7 -0.24 13.10 -25.99
C LYS A 7 0.26 14.08 -24.93
N ILE A 8 -0.40 15.22 -24.78
CA ILE A 8 -0.07 16.26 -23.79
C ILE A 8 -0.23 15.69 -22.37
N ASN A 9 -1.37 15.07 -22.07
CA ASN A 9 -1.62 14.48 -20.75
C ASN A 9 -0.60 13.40 -20.39
N ARG A 10 -0.25 12.54 -21.38
CA ARG A 10 0.80 11.53 -21.19
C ARG A 10 2.17 12.15 -20.92
N ASN A 11 2.50 13.25 -21.60
CA ASN A 11 3.76 13.96 -21.39
C ASN A 11 3.81 14.59 -19.98
N ILE A 12 2.73 15.27 -19.57
CA ILE A 12 2.62 15.85 -18.21
C ILE A 12 2.83 14.76 -17.15
N ALA A 13 2.15 13.62 -17.28
CA ALA A 13 2.31 12.51 -16.34
C ALA A 13 3.73 11.92 -16.37
N TYR A 14 4.36 11.85 -17.53
CA TYR A 14 5.74 11.40 -17.65
C TYR A 14 6.71 12.35 -16.94
N GLN A 15 6.60 13.66 -17.17
CA GLN A 15 7.45 14.66 -16.52
C GLN A 15 7.26 14.67 -15.00
N GLY A 16 6.01 14.61 -14.54
CA GLY A 16 5.73 14.52 -13.10
C GLY A 16 6.39 13.30 -12.44
N LYS A 17 6.35 12.13 -13.10
CA LYS A 17 7.03 10.92 -12.61
C LYS A 17 8.54 11.09 -12.52
N ILE A 18 9.16 11.71 -13.53
CA ILE A 18 10.61 11.94 -13.56
C ILE A 18 11.03 12.92 -12.47
N ASN A 19 10.31 14.04 -12.32
CA ASN A 19 10.61 15.05 -11.30
C ASN A 19 10.54 14.48 -9.88
N VAL A 20 9.47 13.74 -9.57
CA VAL A 20 9.32 13.07 -8.27
C VAL A 20 10.43 12.07 -8.03
N ARG A 21 10.83 11.28 -9.04
CA ARG A 21 11.91 10.29 -8.85
C ARG A 21 13.26 10.95 -8.60
N ASN A 22 13.55 12.10 -9.21
CA ASN A 22 14.89 12.69 -9.21
C ASN A 22 15.10 13.77 -8.14
N GLU A 23 14.10 14.61 -7.87
CA GLU A 23 14.28 15.84 -7.11
C GLU A 23 13.36 15.94 -5.88
N GLU A 24 12.15 15.39 -5.97
CA GLU A 24 11.09 15.63 -4.97
C GLU A 24 10.62 14.33 -4.28
N ARG A 25 11.44 13.27 -4.31
CA ARG A 25 11.03 11.94 -3.80
C ARG A 25 10.70 11.97 -2.31
N LYS A 26 11.51 12.69 -1.54
CA LYS A 26 11.37 12.80 -0.09
C LYS A 26 10.09 13.54 0.28
N GLU A 27 9.81 14.62 -0.43
CA GLU A 27 8.61 15.43 -0.27
C GLU A 27 7.36 14.63 -0.69
N PHE A 28 7.45 13.91 -1.80
CA PHE A 28 6.38 13.05 -2.30
C PHE A 28 6.02 11.93 -1.32
N LEU A 29 7.01 11.35 -0.64
CA LEU A 29 6.83 10.27 0.33
C LEU A 29 6.78 10.74 1.79
N ALA A 30 6.70 12.05 2.06
CA ALA A 30 6.87 12.60 3.41
C ALA A 30 5.89 12.04 4.45
N ASN A 31 4.68 11.67 4.03
CA ASN A 31 3.64 11.08 4.88
C ASN A 31 3.51 9.56 4.70
N CYS A 32 4.40 8.96 3.92
CA CYS A 32 4.45 7.53 3.68
C CYS A 32 5.45 6.85 4.62
N PRO A 33 5.29 5.55 4.88
CA PRO A 33 6.32 4.78 5.57
C PRO A 33 7.63 4.76 4.77
N ILE A 34 8.76 4.76 5.46
CA ILE A 34 10.10 4.78 4.83
C ILE A 34 10.34 3.62 3.86
N GLN A 35 9.66 2.49 4.06
CA GLN A 35 9.74 1.32 3.19
C GLN A 35 9.27 1.62 1.76
N TYR A 36 8.41 2.63 1.56
CA TYR A 36 8.00 3.05 0.22
C TYR A 36 9.19 3.61 -0.56
N ASP A 37 10.10 4.32 0.11
CA ASP A 37 11.33 4.81 -0.50
C ASP A 37 12.24 3.64 -0.91
N SER A 38 12.41 2.65 -0.03
CA SER A 38 13.18 1.43 -0.33
C SER A 38 12.57 0.61 -1.48
N ILE A 39 11.24 0.51 -1.56
CA ILE A 39 10.55 -0.14 -2.68
C ILE A 39 10.77 0.65 -3.97
N MET A 40 10.70 1.99 -3.92
CA MET A 40 10.98 2.83 -5.08
C MET A 40 12.42 2.67 -5.58
N GLU A 41 13.41 2.61 -4.68
CA GLU A 41 14.80 2.29 -5.04
C GLU A 41 14.97 0.89 -5.65
N LEU A 42 14.17 -0.08 -5.20
CA LEU A 42 14.16 -1.42 -5.80
C LEU A 42 13.59 -1.36 -7.22
N ILE A 43 12.49 -0.64 -7.43
CA ILE A 43 11.86 -0.47 -8.74
C ILE A 43 12.76 0.31 -9.70
N ASP A 44 13.45 1.35 -9.23
CA ASP A 44 14.34 2.17 -10.08
C ASP A 44 15.55 1.41 -10.62
N ARG A 45 15.93 0.31 -9.96
CA ARG A 45 17.05 -0.56 -10.39
C ARG A 45 16.65 -1.60 -11.42
N LEU A 46 15.35 -1.80 -11.67
CA LEU A 46 14.86 -2.81 -12.60
C LEU A 46 14.85 -2.28 -14.03
N ASP A 47 15.34 -3.11 -14.94
CA ASP A 47 15.13 -2.94 -16.37
C ASP A 47 13.84 -3.64 -16.84
N PHE A 48 13.42 -3.35 -18.07
CA PHE A 48 12.18 -3.89 -18.63
C PHE A 48 12.13 -5.43 -18.66
N ALA A 49 13.28 -6.08 -18.83
CA ALA A 49 13.37 -7.53 -18.89
C ALA A 49 13.49 -8.18 -17.50
N ASP A 50 13.71 -7.38 -16.45
CA ASP A 50 13.94 -7.91 -15.11
C ASP A 50 12.63 -8.36 -14.48
N GLN A 51 12.72 -9.44 -13.71
CA GLN A 51 11.63 -9.86 -12.84
C GLN A 51 11.83 -9.21 -11.45
N PRO A 52 10.85 -8.43 -10.96
CA PRO A 52 10.94 -7.87 -9.62
C PRO A 52 11.03 -8.97 -8.56
N ASN A 53 11.89 -8.78 -7.56
CA ASN A 53 11.91 -9.67 -6.39
C ASN A 53 10.73 -9.34 -5.46
N TYR A 54 9.56 -9.90 -5.78
CA TYR A 54 8.36 -9.71 -4.97
C TYR A 54 8.53 -10.19 -3.53
N GLY A 55 9.37 -11.21 -3.28
CA GLY A 55 9.63 -11.70 -1.93
C GLY A 55 10.25 -10.62 -1.02
N ASP A 56 11.16 -9.81 -1.55
CA ASP A 56 11.76 -8.71 -0.78
C ASP A 56 10.79 -7.53 -0.63
N ILE A 57 9.95 -7.27 -1.62
CA ILE A 57 8.88 -6.26 -1.52
C ILE A 57 7.89 -6.64 -0.41
N TYR A 58 7.44 -7.90 -0.36
CA TYR A 58 6.55 -8.37 0.71
C TYR A 58 7.19 -8.23 2.09
N LYS A 59 8.47 -8.61 2.25
CA LYS A 59 9.17 -8.41 3.53
C LYS A 59 9.23 -6.93 3.95
N LEU A 60 9.45 -6.01 3.02
CA LEU A 60 9.46 -4.57 3.31
C LEU A 60 8.08 -4.09 3.77
N LEU A 61 7.00 -4.60 3.18
CA LEU A 61 5.64 -4.28 3.61
C LEU A 61 5.33 -4.85 5.00
N ASP A 62 5.70 -6.12 5.24
CA ASP A 62 5.49 -6.81 6.51
C ASP A 62 6.29 -6.17 7.67
N GLN A 63 7.51 -5.70 7.41
CA GLN A 63 8.32 -4.99 8.41
C GLN A 63 7.60 -3.78 8.99
N ARG A 64 6.85 -3.03 8.18
CA ARG A 64 6.07 -1.88 8.66
C ARG A 64 4.88 -2.31 9.51
N MET A 65 4.23 -3.42 9.15
CA MET A 65 3.16 -4.00 9.95
C MET A 65 3.64 -4.40 11.35
N GLN A 66 4.93 -4.76 11.51
CA GLN A 66 5.54 -5.06 12.81
C GLN A 66 6.06 -3.82 13.57
N VAL A 67 6.55 -2.78 12.90
CA VAL A 67 7.25 -1.66 13.56
C VAL A 67 6.30 -0.63 14.21
N ARG A 68 5.00 -0.65 13.88
CA ARG A 68 4.00 0.14 14.63
C ARG A 68 3.45 -0.66 15.81
N GLU A 69 4.14 -0.58 16.94
CA GLU A 69 3.56 -0.85 18.27
C GLU A 69 2.27 -0.04 18.51
N GLU A 70 1.95 0.99 17.71
CA GLU A 70 0.72 1.78 17.85
C GLU A 70 -0.45 1.40 16.92
N HIS A 71 -0.27 0.61 15.85
CA HIS A 71 -1.38 0.41 14.89
C HIS A 71 -1.59 -1.01 14.38
N SER A 72 -0.70 -1.98 14.67
CA SER A 72 -0.89 -3.44 14.43
C SER A 72 -1.85 -3.82 13.30
N VAL A 73 -1.64 -3.26 12.10
CA VAL A 73 -2.49 -3.55 10.94
C VAL A 73 -1.97 -4.84 10.36
N LEU A 74 -2.81 -5.87 10.37
CA LEU A 74 -2.50 -7.16 9.75
C LEU A 74 -2.75 -7.10 8.24
N MET A 75 -2.11 -7.97 7.46
CA MET A 75 -2.38 -8.10 6.01
C MET A 75 -3.82 -8.51 5.71
N ASP A 76 -4.46 -9.21 6.64
CA ASP A 76 -5.86 -9.63 6.61
C ASP A 76 -6.77 -8.71 7.42
N ALA A 77 -6.29 -7.51 7.79
CA ALA A 77 -7.14 -6.52 8.42
C ALA A 77 -8.27 -6.08 7.48
N GLN A 78 -9.43 -5.83 8.06
CA GLN A 78 -10.59 -5.31 7.37
C GLN A 78 -10.26 -4.01 6.64
N TYR A 79 -10.69 -3.89 5.39
CA TYR A 79 -10.53 -2.67 4.61
C TYR A 79 -11.58 -1.61 4.98
N ASP A 80 -11.25 -0.34 4.79
CA ASP A 80 -12.15 0.79 5.09
C ASP A 80 -13.48 0.76 4.30
N TRP A 81 -13.55 0.00 3.21
CA TRP A 81 -14.75 -0.16 2.39
C TRP A 81 -15.56 -1.42 2.70
N GLU A 82 -15.05 -2.30 3.56
CA GLU A 82 -15.79 -3.46 4.03
C GLU A 82 -16.74 -3.03 5.15
N GLU A 83 -17.94 -3.60 5.15
CA GLU A 83 -18.91 -3.33 6.22
C GLU A 83 -18.38 -3.97 7.50
N GLU A 84 -18.33 -3.22 8.62
CA GLU A 84 -17.88 -3.77 9.91
C GLU A 84 -18.58 -5.11 10.17
N GLU A 85 -17.82 -6.19 10.26
CA GLU A 85 -18.38 -7.48 10.63
C GLU A 85 -18.83 -7.36 12.09
N THR A 86 -20.11 -7.01 12.29
CA THR A 86 -20.73 -7.06 13.60
C THR A 86 -20.54 -8.48 14.11
N PRO A 87 -19.86 -8.71 15.24
CA PRO A 87 -19.73 -10.06 15.77
C PRO A 87 -21.15 -10.56 16.03
N SER A 88 -21.56 -11.56 15.26
CA SER A 88 -22.84 -12.23 15.42
C SER A 88 -22.99 -12.56 16.90
N GLN A 89 -24.09 -12.14 17.53
CA GLN A 89 -24.46 -12.54 18.88
C GLN A 89 -24.81 -14.04 18.98
N GLU A 90 -24.09 -14.93 18.29
CA GLU A 90 -24.26 -16.39 18.36
C GLU A 90 -23.46 -17.02 19.50
N GLN A 91 -23.01 -16.23 20.48
CA GLN A 91 -22.51 -16.73 21.77
C GLN A 91 -23.36 -16.30 22.98
N LEU A 92 -24.57 -15.78 22.77
CA LEU A 92 -25.54 -15.54 23.84
C LEU A 92 -26.73 -16.50 23.71
N GLY A 93 -26.57 -17.72 24.21
CA GLY A 93 -27.72 -18.60 24.42
C GLY A 93 -27.39 -20.08 24.41
N ASN A 94 -26.67 -20.55 25.43
CA ASN A 94 -26.60 -21.93 25.93
C ASN A 94 -25.75 -21.83 27.22
N GLU A 95 -26.21 -21.95 28.46
CA GLU A 95 -27.43 -22.47 29.07
C GLU A 95 -27.60 -21.70 30.40
N GLU A 96 -28.79 -21.18 30.69
CA GLU A 96 -29.25 -21.07 32.08
C GLU A 96 -30.59 -21.81 32.21
N VAL A 97 -30.62 -22.65 33.25
CA VAL A 97 -31.76 -23.25 33.97
C VAL A 97 -32.34 -24.57 33.43
N SER A 98 -32.04 -25.65 34.15
CA SER A 98 -33.05 -26.62 34.58
C SER A 98 -32.71 -27.14 35.98
N ASP A 99 -33.55 -26.73 36.94
CA ASP A 99 -33.85 -27.22 38.31
C ASP A 99 -32.73 -27.74 39.25
#